data_AF-A0A4Q4VLF2-F1
#
_entry.id   AF-A0A4Q4VLF2-F1
#
_cell.length_a   1.000
_cell.length_b   1.000
_cell.length_c   1.000
_cell.angle_alpha   90.00
_cell.angle_beta   90.00
_cell.angle_gamma   90.00
#
_symmetry.space_group_name_H-M   'P 1'
#
loop_
_entity.id
_entity.type
_entity.pdbx_description
1 polymer ?
#
loop_
_entity_poly.entity_id
_entity_poly.type
_entity_poly.pdbx_seq_one_letter_code
_entity_poly.pdbx_strand_id
1 'polypeptide(L)'
;MVLIKSFVLAGLTAVVAAKSAVLDLIPSNFDQIVLKSGKPTLVEFFAPWCGHCKKLAPVYEELGQAFASSNDVQIAKVDADAEKELGKRFGIQGFPTLKWFDGKSDTPTDYNGGRDLKSLTSFIAEKTGVKAKRKLEMPSQVEMLTDASFKEIVGSDKNVLVAFTAPWCGHCKNLAPTWETLAQDFITEPDVVIAKVDAEAENSKATAQEQGVSSYPTIKFFAKGSTEGEPYNGGRSEKELIDFINEKTGTRRVPGGGLDATAGTIDALNHIVMKYTAGTEKLADLAAEAKKAAEGLAGDAQYKYAEYYIKVFNKLADNEGWVAKESARLDNILKKGGLAPAKLDELQTKSNILKQFLQQVAEKVAGKDEL
;
A
#
# COMPACT_ATOMS: atom_id res chain seq x y z
N MET A 1 41.29 26.75 45.67
CA MET A 1 41.19 26.90 44.20
C MET A 1 41.41 25.53 43.57
N VAL A 2 40.37 24.72 43.43
CA VAL A 2 40.40 23.47 42.66
C VAL A 2 39.03 23.35 41.99
N LEU A 3 38.96 23.71 40.70
CA LEU A 3 37.77 23.53 39.87
C LEU A 3 37.71 22.05 39.43
N ILE A 4 36.69 21.32 39.87
CA ILE A 4 36.32 20.03 39.28
C ILE A 4 35.35 20.34 38.13
N LYS A 5 35.84 20.26 36.90
CA LYS A 5 35.01 20.25 35.70
C LYS A 5 34.55 18.81 35.45
N SER A 6 33.29 18.52 35.77
CA SER A 6 32.65 17.27 35.37
C SER A 6 32.42 17.28 33.85
N PHE A 7 33.15 16.39 33.16
CA PHE A 7 32.96 16.10 31.74
C PHE A 7 31.64 15.34 31.57
N VAL A 8 30.67 15.98 30.90
CA VAL A 8 29.50 15.29 30.34
C VAL A 8 29.97 14.57 29.09
N LEU A 9 30.12 13.26 29.15
CA LEU A 9 30.38 12.41 28.00
C LEU A 9 29.05 12.22 27.25
N ALA A 10 28.76 13.12 26.32
CA ALA A 10 27.67 12.93 25.36
C ALA A 10 28.04 11.77 24.43
N GLY A 11 27.46 10.60 24.67
CA GLY A 11 27.55 9.45 23.77
C GLY A 11 26.86 9.80 22.46
N LEU A 12 27.64 10.09 21.43
CA LEU A 12 27.17 10.23 20.06
C LEU A 12 26.79 8.82 19.58
N THR A 13 25.50 8.48 19.61
CA THR A 13 24.99 7.28 18.93
C THR A 13 25.16 7.50 17.43
N ALA A 14 26.21 6.91 16.87
CA ALA A 14 26.39 6.85 15.43
C ALA A 14 25.28 5.96 14.85
N VAL A 15 24.23 6.58 14.31
CA VAL A 15 23.32 5.93 13.38
C VAL A 15 24.17 5.53 12.18
N VAL A 16 24.52 4.25 12.08
CA VAL A 16 25.17 3.71 10.89
C VAL A 16 24.13 3.74 9.77
N ALA A 17 24.11 4.83 9.01
CA ALA A 17 23.38 4.87 7.76
C ALA A 17 23.93 3.76 6.86
N ALA A 18 23.10 2.75 6.56
CA ALA A 18 23.47 1.73 5.59
C ALA A 18 23.85 2.41 4.27
N LYS A 19 25.06 2.12 3.77
CA LYS A 19 25.58 2.71 2.54
C LYS A 19 24.65 2.33 1.39
N SER A 20 24.15 3.32 0.64
CA SER A 20 23.29 3.08 -0.54
C SER A 20 23.97 2.13 -1.52
N ALA A 21 23.20 1.19 -2.04
CA ALA A 21 23.63 0.27 -3.10
C ALA A 21 23.40 0.83 -4.51
N VAL A 22 22.81 2.02 -4.61
CA VAL A 22 22.65 2.77 -5.86
C VAL A 22 23.88 3.65 -6.06
N LEU A 23 24.52 3.54 -7.22
CA LEU A 23 25.70 4.31 -7.54
C LEU A 23 25.33 5.75 -7.89
N ASP A 24 25.90 6.72 -7.17
CA ASP A 24 25.81 8.13 -7.53
C ASP A 24 26.75 8.45 -8.70
N LEU A 25 26.17 8.88 -9.82
CA LEU A 25 26.89 9.26 -11.00
C LEU A 25 27.01 10.77 -11.10
N ILE A 26 28.22 11.20 -11.48
CA ILE A 26 28.60 12.57 -11.79
C ILE A 26 29.44 12.55 -13.08
N PRO A 27 29.65 13.69 -13.76
CA PRO A 27 30.35 13.73 -15.04
C PRO A 27 31.72 13.04 -15.04
N SER A 28 32.45 13.13 -13.93
CA SER A 28 33.80 12.55 -13.82
C SER A 28 33.83 11.02 -13.71
N ASN A 29 32.73 10.37 -13.30
CA ASN A 29 32.68 8.92 -13.11
C ASN A 29 31.72 8.19 -14.07
N PHE A 30 30.79 8.91 -14.73
CA PHE A 30 29.72 8.33 -15.53
C PHE A 30 30.26 7.39 -16.61
N ASP A 31 31.18 7.87 -17.45
CA ASP A 31 31.71 7.08 -18.57
C ASP A 31 32.43 5.82 -18.10
N GLN A 32 33.18 5.91 -17.00
CA GLN A 32 33.90 4.77 -16.46
C GLN A 32 32.94 3.71 -15.92
N ILE A 33 31.90 4.13 -15.21
CA ILE A 33 30.97 3.23 -14.52
C ILE A 33 29.92 2.66 -15.48
N VAL A 34 29.38 3.47 -16.38
CA VAL A 34 28.23 3.09 -17.22
C VAL A 34 28.65 2.62 -18.61
N LEU A 35 29.63 3.30 -19.24
CA LEU A 35 29.97 3.06 -20.65
C LEU A 35 31.16 2.11 -20.82
N LYS A 36 32.16 2.19 -19.92
CA LYS A 36 33.43 1.46 -20.04
C LYS A 36 33.54 0.25 -19.13
N SER A 37 32.60 0.06 -18.20
CA SER A 37 32.64 -1.05 -17.23
C SER A 37 32.36 -2.42 -17.86
N GLY A 38 31.74 -2.44 -19.05
CA GLY A 38 31.23 -3.65 -19.69
C GLY A 38 29.99 -4.23 -19.00
N LYS A 39 29.45 -3.54 -17.98
CA LYS A 39 28.34 -4.03 -17.16
C LYS A 39 27.03 -3.35 -17.56
N PRO A 40 25.95 -4.11 -17.77
CA PRO A 40 24.62 -3.55 -17.93
C PRO A 40 24.24 -2.68 -16.74
N THR A 41 23.70 -1.48 -17.00
CA THR A 41 23.39 -0.49 -15.98
C THR A 41 22.02 0.13 -16.21
N LEU A 42 21.16 0.13 -15.17
CA LEU A 42 19.94 0.95 -15.15
C LEU A 42 20.25 2.27 -14.44
N VAL A 43 20.04 3.39 -15.16
CA VAL A 43 20.34 4.75 -14.65
C VAL A 43 19.06 5.55 -14.48
N GLU A 44 18.85 6.10 -13.28
CA GLU A 44 17.83 7.10 -13.00
C GLU A 44 18.38 8.52 -13.16
N PHE A 45 17.80 9.28 -14.08
CA PHE A 45 18.01 10.72 -14.19
C PHE A 45 16.90 11.42 -13.40
N PHE A 46 17.25 12.07 -12.28
CA PHE A 46 16.31 12.68 -11.35
C PHE A 46 16.63 14.16 -11.09
N ALA A 47 15.73 14.81 -10.36
CA ALA A 47 15.97 16.13 -9.76
C ALA A 47 15.46 16.15 -8.30
N PRO A 48 16.17 16.75 -7.33
CA PRO A 48 15.81 16.69 -5.91
C PRO A 48 14.46 17.32 -5.57
N TRP A 49 14.00 18.28 -6.37
CA TRP A 49 12.72 18.97 -6.18
C TRP A 49 11.53 18.23 -6.81
N CYS A 50 11.77 17.19 -7.63
CA CYS A 50 10.70 16.49 -8.33
C CYS A 50 9.95 15.52 -7.41
N GLY A 51 8.64 15.75 -7.23
CA GLY A 51 7.79 14.90 -6.39
C GLY A 51 7.70 13.45 -6.86
N HIS A 52 7.73 13.19 -8.17
CA HIS A 52 7.75 11.82 -8.70
C HIS A 52 9.08 11.10 -8.45
N CYS A 53 10.21 11.81 -8.49
CA CYS A 53 11.53 11.27 -8.11
C CYS A 53 11.54 10.88 -6.64
N LYS A 54 11.02 11.74 -5.75
CA LYS A 54 10.92 11.43 -4.31
C LYS A 54 10.11 10.16 -4.02
N LYS A 55 9.06 9.89 -4.80
CA LYS A 55 8.27 8.66 -4.70
C LYS A 55 9.00 7.42 -5.21
N LEU A 56 9.83 7.57 -6.25
CA LEU A 56 10.62 6.46 -6.82
C LEU A 56 11.85 6.14 -5.97
N ALA A 57 12.47 7.14 -5.34
CA ALA A 57 13.69 6.99 -4.56
C ALA A 57 13.71 5.78 -3.62
N PRO A 58 12.72 5.54 -2.72
CA PRO A 58 12.74 4.36 -1.86
C PRO A 58 12.71 3.05 -2.65
N VAL A 59 11.88 2.95 -3.69
CA VAL A 59 11.80 1.76 -4.55
C VAL A 59 13.10 1.53 -5.33
N TYR A 60 13.76 2.61 -5.75
CA TYR A 60 15.01 2.53 -6.51
C TYR A 60 16.21 2.17 -5.62
N GLU A 61 16.21 2.60 -4.37
CA GLU A 61 17.15 2.14 -3.35
C GLU A 61 16.96 0.66 -3.04
N GLU A 62 15.71 0.19 -2.91
CA GLU A 62 15.40 -1.24 -2.77
C GLU A 62 15.87 -2.05 -3.98
N LEU A 63 15.72 -1.51 -5.20
CA LEU A 63 16.25 -2.11 -6.42
C LEU A 63 17.78 -2.25 -6.38
N GLY A 64 18.48 -1.19 -5.98
CA GLY A 64 19.92 -1.21 -5.76
C GLY A 64 20.33 -2.32 -4.80
N GLN A 65 19.63 -2.43 -3.67
CA GLN A 65 19.89 -3.48 -2.69
C GLN A 65 19.60 -4.89 -3.22
N ALA A 66 18.54 -5.07 -4.01
CA ALA A 66 18.15 -6.36 -4.59
C ALA A 66 19.24 -6.96 -5.51
N PHE A 67 20.06 -6.09 -6.12
CA PHE A 67 21.17 -6.44 -6.98
C PHE A 67 22.56 -6.17 -6.39
N ALA A 68 22.66 -5.68 -5.15
CA ALA A 68 23.93 -5.30 -4.52
C ALA A 68 24.99 -6.43 -4.43
N SER A 69 24.53 -7.68 -4.44
CA SER A 69 25.39 -8.89 -4.42
C SER A 69 25.59 -9.53 -5.79
N SER A 70 25.10 -8.89 -6.86
CA SER A 70 25.42 -9.24 -8.25
C SER A 70 26.56 -8.36 -8.73
N ASN A 71 27.52 -8.98 -9.43
CA ASN A 71 28.56 -8.25 -10.14
C ASN A 71 28.20 -7.98 -11.61
N ASP A 72 27.05 -8.48 -12.05
CA ASP A 72 26.66 -8.61 -13.46
C ASP A 72 25.70 -7.50 -13.92
N VAL A 73 25.17 -6.70 -12.98
CA VAL A 73 24.30 -5.55 -13.26
C VAL A 73 24.56 -4.43 -12.26
N GLN A 74 24.43 -3.18 -12.70
CA GLN A 74 24.58 -1.99 -11.87
C GLN A 74 23.29 -1.18 -11.81
N ILE A 75 22.97 -0.65 -10.64
CA ILE A 75 21.88 0.31 -10.43
C ILE A 75 22.51 1.65 -10.07
N ALA A 76 22.15 2.69 -10.78
CA ALA A 76 22.79 4.00 -10.64
C ALA A 76 21.79 5.15 -10.80
N LYS A 77 22.15 6.32 -10.27
CA LYS A 77 21.35 7.54 -10.37
C LYS A 77 22.23 8.75 -10.66
N VAL A 78 21.66 9.76 -11.28
CA VAL A 78 22.30 11.04 -11.57
C VAL A 78 21.31 12.17 -11.32
N ASP A 79 21.74 13.18 -10.55
CA ASP A 79 21.01 14.43 -10.46
C ASP A 79 21.25 15.22 -11.75
N ALA A 80 20.31 15.11 -12.68
CA ALA A 80 20.40 15.74 -13.99
C ALA A 80 19.96 17.22 -13.97
N ASP A 81 19.45 17.71 -12.84
CA ASP A 81 19.24 19.15 -12.62
C ASP A 81 20.55 19.83 -12.20
N ALA A 82 21.35 19.18 -11.35
CA ALA A 82 22.72 19.60 -11.05
C ALA A 82 23.66 19.37 -12.25
N GLU A 83 23.60 18.20 -12.88
CA GLU A 83 24.51 17.76 -13.94
C GLU A 83 23.88 17.91 -15.34
N LYS A 84 23.52 19.15 -15.69
CA LYS A 84 22.74 19.47 -16.91
C LYS A 84 23.37 18.98 -18.20
N GLU A 85 24.71 18.96 -18.30
CA GLU A 85 25.40 18.48 -19.50
C GLU A 85 25.24 16.97 -19.71
N LEU A 86 25.21 16.17 -18.63
CA LEU A 86 24.86 14.75 -18.71
C LEU A 86 23.39 14.58 -19.10
N GLY A 87 22.49 15.39 -18.53
CA GLY A 87 21.08 15.42 -18.93
C GLY A 87 20.89 15.70 -20.42
N LYS A 88 21.58 16.72 -20.96
CA LYS A 88 21.57 17.04 -22.39
C LYS A 88 22.15 15.92 -23.25
N ARG A 89 23.29 15.35 -22.85
CA ARG A 89 23.96 14.26 -23.59
C ARG A 89 23.03 13.08 -23.87
N PHE A 90 22.19 12.73 -22.90
CA PHE A 90 21.26 11.61 -23.03
C PHE A 90 19.81 12.04 -23.34
N GLY A 91 19.59 13.31 -23.69
CA GLY A 91 18.28 13.81 -24.12
C GLY A 91 17.20 13.77 -23.04
N ILE A 92 17.56 14.06 -21.79
CA ILE A 92 16.61 14.07 -20.67
C ILE A 92 15.72 15.32 -20.75
N GLN A 93 14.42 15.11 -20.91
CA GLN A 93 13.40 16.17 -21.06
C GLN A 93 12.49 16.31 -19.84
N GLY A 94 12.55 15.39 -18.89
CA GLY A 94 11.72 15.38 -17.70
C GLY A 94 12.22 14.38 -16.66
N PHE A 95 11.63 14.41 -15.47
CA PHE A 95 12.08 13.60 -14.33
C PHE A 95 10.95 12.82 -13.66
N PRO A 96 11.22 11.60 -13.14
CA PRO A 96 12.43 10.82 -13.42
C PRO A 96 12.37 10.22 -14.82
N THR A 97 13.54 10.08 -15.46
CA THR A 97 13.73 9.29 -16.69
C THR A 97 14.69 8.15 -16.40
N LEU A 98 14.27 6.93 -16.73
CA LEU A 98 15.07 5.72 -16.55
C LEU A 98 15.64 5.29 -17.90
N LYS A 99 16.95 5.06 -17.96
CA LYS A 99 17.64 4.60 -19.18
C LYS A 99 18.44 3.33 -18.88
N TRP A 100 18.35 2.38 -19.80
CA TRP A 100 19.06 1.12 -19.77
C TRP A 100 20.27 1.16 -20.69
N PHE A 101 21.45 0.91 -20.12
CA PHE A 101 22.70 0.74 -20.82
C PHE A 101 23.04 -0.76 -20.80
N ASP A 102 23.29 -1.36 -21.96
CA ASP A 102 23.51 -2.80 -22.06
C ASP A 102 24.97 -3.24 -21.77
N GLY A 103 25.83 -2.28 -21.47
CA GLY A 103 27.27 -2.48 -21.23
C GLY A 103 28.08 -2.75 -22.50
N LYS A 104 27.47 -2.65 -23.69
CA LYS A 104 28.09 -2.95 -24.99
C LYS A 104 28.08 -1.76 -25.95
N SER A 105 27.16 -0.82 -25.75
CA SER A 105 26.97 0.36 -26.59
C SER A 105 26.88 1.64 -25.74
N ASP A 106 27.32 2.74 -26.33
CA ASP A 106 27.17 4.08 -25.74
C ASP A 106 25.74 4.64 -25.86
N THR A 107 24.88 3.95 -26.62
CA THR A 107 23.49 4.36 -26.87
C THR A 107 22.54 3.61 -25.94
N PRO A 108 21.93 4.28 -24.95
CA PRO A 108 20.95 3.64 -24.08
C PRO A 108 19.57 3.48 -24.73
N THR A 109 18.76 2.60 -24.16
CA THR A 109 17.32 2.50 -24.46
C THR A 109 16.48 3.03 -23.29
N ASP A 110 15.36 3.68 -23.58
CA ASP A 110 14.45 4.17 -22.54
C ASP A 110 13.72 3.01 -21.85
N TYR A 111 13.61 3.10 -20.53
CA TYR A 111 12.74 2.24 -19.75
C TYR A 111 11.37 2.91 -19.56
N ASN A 112 10.34 2.28 -20.13
CA ASN A 112 8.96 2.78 -20.10
C ASN A 112 8.01 1.89 -19.29
N GLY A 113 8.53 0.94 -18.51
CA GLY A 113 7.75 0.03 -17.68
C GLY A 113 7.25 0.65 -16.37
N GLY A 114 6.58 -0.18 -15.57
CA GLY A 114 6.13 0.18 -14.22
C GLY A 114 7.29 0.53 -13.29
N ARG A 115 7.09 1.50 -12.40
CA ARG A 115 8.16 1.98 -11.49
C ARG A 115 8.12 1.33 -10.11
N ASP A 116 7.37 0.24 -9.97
CA ASP A 116 7.38 -0.64 -8.80
C ASP A 116 8.55 -1.62 -8.87
N LEU A 117 8.96 -2.14 -7.71
CA LEU A 117 10.13 -3.02 -7.60
C LEU A 117 9.99 -4.29 -8.45
N LYS A 118 8.78 -4.86 -8.57
CA LYS A 118 8.52 -6.06 -9.36
C LYS A 118 8.73 -5.80 -10.84
N SER A 119 8.21 -4.69 -11.37
CA SER A 119 8.40 -4.28 -12.76
C SER A 119 9.88 -4.02 -13.10
N LEU A 120 10.61 -3.35 -12.21
CA LEU A 120 12.03 -3.04 -12.39
C LEU A 120 12.91 -4.30 -12.34
N THR A 121 12.69 -5.18 -11.35
CA THR A 121 13.43 -6.44 -11.23
C THR A 121 13.14 -7.41 -12.36
N SER A 122 11.89 -7.48 -12.82
CA SER A 122 11.50 -8.31 -13.98
C SER A 122 12.19 -7.83 -15.26
N PHE A 123 12.25 -6.52 -15.48
CA PHE A 123 12.95 -5.94 -16.63
C PHE A 123 14.45 -6.29 -16.63
N ILE A 124 15.13 -6.13 -15.48
CA ILE A 124 16.56 -6.48 -15.38
C ILE A 124 16.76 -7.98 -15.63
N ALA A 125 15.90 -8.83 -15.07
CA ALA A 125 15.96 -10.26 -15.30
C ALA A 125 15.72 -10.64 -16.77
N GLU A 126 14.81 -9.95 -17.46
CA GLU A 126 14.58 -10.12 -18.90
C GLU A 126 15.80 -9.71 -19.73
N LYS A 127 16.43 -8.57 -19.40
CA LYS A 127 17.57 -8.03 -20.16
C LYS A 127 18.88 -8.78 -19.92
N THR A 128 19.09 -9.31 -18.72
CA THR A 128 20.39 -9.85 -18.29
C THR A 128 20.36 -11.32 -17.91
N GLY A 129 19.19 -11.91 -17.66
CA GLY A 129 19.05 -13.23 -17.04
C GLY A 129 19.36 -13.26 -15.55
N VAL A 130 19.83 -12.15 -14.96
CA VAL A 130 20.19 -12.04 -13.55
C VAL A 130 18.92 -11.89 -12.71
N LYS A 131 18.69 -12.83 -11.80
CA LYS A 131 17.59 -12.74 -10.83
C LYS A 131 18.06 -11.97 -9.61
N ALA A 132 17.18 -11.12 -9.06
CA ALA A 132 17.41 -10.48 -7.77
C ALA A 132 17.72 -11.54 -6.71
N LYS A 133 18.85 -11.38 -6.00
CA LYS A 133 19.34 -12.37 -5.02
C LYS A 133 18.65 -12.23 -3.67
N ARG A 134 18.13 -11.04 -3.35
CA ARG A 134 17.29 -10.83 -2.18
C ARG A 134 15.85 -11.14 -2.58
N LYS A 135 15.18 -12.02 -1.81
CA LYS A 135 13.71 -12.11 -1.83
C LYS A 135 13.21 -10.68 -1.62
N LEU A 136 12.34 -10.19 -2.50
CA LEU A 136 11.78 -8.85 -2.45
C LEU A 136 11.17 -8.65 -1.06
N GLU A 137 11.88 -8.01 -0.14
CA GLU A 137 11.31 -7.61 1.13
C GLU A 137 11.08 -6.12 1.00
N MET A 138 9.87 -5.78 0.54
CA MET A 138 9.28 -4.48 0.83
C MET A 138 9.48 -4.20 2.32
N PRO A 139 9.74 -2.95 2.73
CA PRO A 139 9.79 -2.62 4.14
C PRO A 139 8.55 -3.22 4.81
N SER A 140 8.79 -4.03 5.84
CA SER A 140 7.72 -4.72 6.55
C SER A 140 6.69 -3.69 6.98
N GLN A 141 5.42 -3.93 6.64
CA GLN A 141 4.30 -3.13 7.14
C GLN A 141 3.87 -3.59 8.54
N VAL A 142 4.54 -4.62 9.08
CA VAL A 142 4.30 -5.13 10.43
C VAL A 142 5.05 -4.24 11.42
N GLU A 143 4.31 -3.62 12.32
CA GLU A 143 4.88 -2.79 13.37
C GLU A 143 5.60 -3.65 14.42
N MET A 144 6.87 -3.34 14.69
CA MET A 144 7.65 -4.00 15.75
C MET A 144 7.45 -3.29 17.08
N LEU A 145 6.69 -3.92 17.98
CA LEU A 145 6.41 -3.33 19.28
C LEU A 145 7.44 -3.74 20.34
N THR A 146 7.84 -2.74 21.12
CA THR A 146 8.70 -2.80 22.30
C THR A 146 7.88 -2.46 23.54
N ASP A 147 8.48 -2.56 24.73
CA ASP A 147 7.82 -2.16 25.97
C ASP A 147 7.33 -0.70 25.98
N ALA A 148 8.05 0.18 25.29
CA ALA A 148 7.66 1.57 25.14
C ALA A 148 6.56 1.73 24.08
N SER A 149 6.83 1.28 22.83
CA SER A 149 5.90 1.51 21.72
C SER A 149 4.59 0.73 21.84
N PHE A 150 4.59 -0.41 22.55
CA PHE A 150 3.34 -1.11 22.86
C PHE A 150 2.40 -0.24 23.69
N LYS A 151 2.90 0.43 24.74
CA LYS A 151 2.12 1.30 25.63
C LYS A 151 1.65 2.59 24.95
N GLU A 152 2.35 3.02 23.91
CA GLU A 152 1.96 4.18 23.11
C GLU A 152 0.83 3.86 22.13
N ILE A 153 0.89 2.69 21.47
CA ILE A 153 -0.06 2.34 20.41
C ILE A 153 -1.30 1.62 20.94
N VAL A 154 -1.16 0.75 21.94
CA VAL A 154 -2.28 0.03 22.55
C VAL A 154 -2.99 0.97 23.53
N GLY A 155 -4.31 1.11 23.38
CA GLY A 155 -5.11 2.12 24.07
C GLY A 155 -5.22 3.47 23.35
N SER A 156 -4.55 3.63 22.19
CA SER A 156 -4.68 4.80 21.31
C SER A 156 -5.99 4.77 20.50
N ASP A 157 -6.13 5.64 19.50
CA ASP A 157 -7.25 5.64 18.55
C ASP A 157 -7.20 4.48 17.53
N LYS A 158 -6.21 3.58 17.61
CA LYS A 158 -5.99 2.46 16.69
C LYS A 158 -6.51 1.13 17.21
N ASN A 159 -7.03 0.31 16.30
CA ASN A 159 -7.23 -1.12 16.53
C ASN A 159 -5.93 -1.86 16.22
N VAL A 160 -5.42 -2.67 17.14
CA VAL A 160 -4.10 -3.30 17.03
C VAL A 160 -4.22 -4.80 17.13
N LEU A 161 -3.80 -5.52 16.07
CA LEU A 161 -3.66 -6.97 16.11
C LEU A 161 -2.18 -7.32 16.33
N VAL A 162 -1.87 -7.95 17.46
CA VAL A 162 -0.49 -8.22 17.90
C VAL A 162 -0.20 -9.72 17.89
N ALA A 163 0.84 -10.13 17.17
CA ALA A 163 1.44 -11.46 17.31
C ALA A 163 2.64 -11.42 18.26
N PHE A 164 2.54 -12.11 19.40
CA PHE A 164 3.66 -12.37 20.30
C PHE A 164 4.41 -13.61 19.82
N THR A 165 5.69 -13.44 19.49
CA THR A 165 6.52 -14.42 18.80
C THR A 165 7.87 -14.60 19.49
N ALA A 166 8.63 -15.62 19.08
CA ALA A 166 10.02 -15.82 19.50
C ALA A 166 10.90 -16.24 18.29
N PRO A 167 12.20 -15.87 18.24
CA PRO A 167 13.05 -16.15 17.07
C PRO A 167 13.25 -17.64 16.76
N TRP A 168 13.23 -18.49 17.79
CA TRP A 168 13.41 -19.93 17.68
C TRP A 168 12.11 -20.69 17.36
N CYS A 169 10.95 -20.03 17.39
CA CYS A 169 9.64 -20.65 17.21
C CYS A 169 9.35 -20.99 15.73
N GLY A 170 9.30 -22.28 15.40
CA GLY A 170 9.00 -22.76 14.04
C GLY A 170 7.60 -22.35 13.55
N HIS A 171 6.58 -22.45 14.41
CA HIS A 171 5.20 -22.03 14.06
C HIS A 171 5.11 -20.53 13.76
N CYS A 172 5.94 -19.70 14.41
CA CYS A 172 6.02 -18.27 14.18
C CYS A 172 6.64 -17.96 12.82
N LYS A 173 7.67 -18.72 12.42
CA LYS A 173 8.26 -18.63 11.07
C LYS A 173 7.26 -19.02 9.98
N ASN A 174 6.38 -19.98 10.25
CA ASN A 174 5.30 -20.34 9.31
C ASN A 174 4.19 -19.28 9.23
N LEU A 175 3.92 -18.56 10.32
CA LEU A 175 2.95 -17.46 10.35
C LEU A 175 3.49 -16.20 9.66
N ALA A 176 4.80 -15.94 9.75
CA ALA A 176 5.41 -14.69 9.32
C ALA A 176 5.03 -14.25 7.90
N PRO A 177 5.04 -15.11 6.85
CA PRO A 177 4.63 -14.69 5.50
C PRO A 177 3.18 -14.20 5.45
N THR A 178 2.25 -14.90 6.12
CA THR A 178 0.85 -14.49 6.20
C THR A 178 0.70 -13.18 6.95
N TRP A 179 1.49 -12.97 8.01
CA TRP A 179 1.46 -11.74 8.80
C TRP A 179 1.92 -10.52 8.02
N GLU A 180 2.94 -10.68 7.17
CA GLU A 180 3.41 -9.62 6.26
C GLU A 180 2.34 -9.31 5.18
N THR A 181 1.72 -10.33 4.57
CA THR A 181 0.61 -10.12 3.63
C THR A 181 -0.55 -9.40 4.30
N LEU A 182 -0.92 -9.81 5.51
CA LEU A 182 -1.99 -9.19 6.27
C LEU A 182 -1.72 -7.71 6.54
N ALA A 183 -0.50 -7.36 6.95
CA ALA A 183 -0.13 -5.96 7.14
C ALA A 183 -0.21 -5.15 5.84
N GLN A 184 0.17 -5.76 4.72
CA GLN A 184 0.06 -5.14 3.40
C GLN A 184 -1.40 -4.96 2.94
N ASP A 185 -2.28 -5.91 3.26
CA ASP A 185 -3.70 -5.85 2.89
C ASP A 185 -4.43 -4.71 3.62
N PHE A 186 -3.99 -4.37 4.83
CA PHE A 186 -4.55 -3.32 5.67
C PHE A 186 -3.81 -1.98 5.58
N ILE A 187 -2.85 -1.81 4.65
CA ILE A 187 -2.00 -0.61 4.56
C ILE A 187 -2.78 0.70 4.38
N THR A 188 -3.98 0.64 3.80
CA THR A 188 -4.86 1.81 3.58
C THR A 188 -5.92 1.98 4.66
N GLU A 189 -5.90 1.17 5.72
CA GLU A 189 -6.76 1.30 6.90
C GLU A 189 -5.98 2.02 8.01
N PRO A 190 -6.07 3.36 8.12
CA PRO A 190 -5.23 4.12 9.03
C PRO A 190 -5.50 3.79 10.50
N ASP A 191 -6.65 3.18 10.82
CA ASP A 191 -7.07 2.83 12.17
C ASP A 191 -6.83 1.36 12.53
N VAL A 192 -6.13 0.61 11.67
CA VAL A 192 -5.76 -0.79 11.88
C VAL A 192 -4.24 -0.92 11.83
N VAL A 193 -3.66 -1.51 12.87
CA VAL A 193 -2.23 -1.80 12.96
C VAL A 193 -2.04 -3.30 13.10
N ILE A 194 -1.23 -3.87 12.20
CA ILE A 194 -0.76 -5.25 12.29
C ILE A 194 0.64 -5.21 12.89
N ALA A 195 0.79 -5.79 14.07
CA ALA A 195 1.99 -5.66 14.89
C ALA A 195 2.56 -7.02 15.31
N LYS A 196 3.84 -7.03 15.67
CA LYS A 196 4.48 -8.18 16.33
C LYS A 196 5.35 -7.73 17.49
N VAL A 197 5.43 -8.60 18.49
CA VAL A 197 6.30 -8.47 19.66
C VAL A 197 7.25 -9.67 19.67
N ASP A 198 8.55 -9.43 19.82
CA ASP A 198 9.48 -10.50 20.19
C ASP A 198 9.45 -10.67 21.71
N ALA A 199 8.77 -11.72 22.18
CA ALA A 199 8.56 -11.95 23.59
C ALA A 199 9.83 -12.34 24.37
N GLU A 200 10.91 -12.70 23.66
CA GLU A 200 12.20 -13.07 24.26
C GLU A 200 13.21 -11.93 24.25
N ALA A 201 12.94 -10.84 23.52
CA ALA A 201 13.85 -9.70 23.46
C ALA A 201 13.78 -8.85 24.74
N GLU A 202 14.94 -8.40 25.24
CA GLU A 202 15.07 -7.65 26.50
C GLU A 202 14.24 -6.36 26.53
N ASN A 203 13.96 -5.76 25.38
CA ASN A 203 13.18 -4.53 25.25
C ASN A 203 11.66 -4.75 25.05
N SER A 204 11.17 -5.99 25.12
CA SER A 204 9.75 -6.33 24.97
C SER A 204 9.27 -7.45 25.90
N LYS A 205 10.18 -8.04 26.68
CA LYS A 205 9.88 -9.15 27.58
C LYS A 205 8.93 -8.76 28.70
N ALA A 206 8.99 -7.52 29.20
CA ALA A 206 8.07 -7.05 30.24
C ALA A 206 6.63 -7.02 29.71
N THR A 207 6.42 -6.52 28.49
CA THR A 207 5.12 -6.53 27.81
C THR A 207 4.62 -7.96 27.62
N ALA A 208 5.46 -8.88 27.16
CA ALA A 208 5.06 -10.27 26.99
C ALA A 208 4.60 -10.92 28.31
N GLN A 209 5.29 -10.63 29.42
CA GLN A 209 4.91 -11.08 30.76
C GLN A 209 3.62 -10.43 31.25
N GLU A 210 3.48 -9.10 31.14
CA GLU A 210 2.27 -8.35 31.50
C GLU A 210 1.05 -8.85 30.71
N GLN A 211 1.26 -9.24 29.45
CA GLN A 211 0.23 -9.81 28.58
C GLN A 211 0.02 -11.32 28.81
N GLY A 212 0.70 -11.95 29.76
CA GLY A 212 0.51 -13.36 30.12
C GLY A 212 0.85 -14.33 28.99
N VAL A 213 1.82 -13.98 28.14
CA VAL A 213 2.24 -14.84 27.02
C VAL A 213 3.04 -16.02 27.55
N SER A 214 2.53 -17.24 27.29
CA SER A 214 3.12 -18.50 27.76
C SER A 214 3.41 -19.50 26.64
N SER A 215 3.01 -19.19 25.41
CA SER A 215 3.24 -20.02 24.23
C SER A 215 3.30 -19.17 22.95
N TYR A 216 3.85 -19.72 21.87
CA TYR A 216 4.09 -18.98 20.63
C TYR A 216 3.58 -19.70 19.37
N PRO A 217 3.08 -18.95 18.37
CA PRO A 217 2.68 -17.56 18.48
C PRO A 217 1.38 -17.44 19.31
N THR A 218 1.31 -16.40 20.15
CA THR A 218 0.07 -15.96 20.80
C THR A 218 -0.42 -14.71 20.07
N ILE A 219 -1.68 -14.67 19.63
CA ILE A 219 -2.23 -13.52 18.92
C ILE A 219 -3.31 -12.87 19.79
N LYS A 220 -3.27 -11.54 19.90
CA LYS A 220 -4.29 -10.76 20.62
C LYS A 220 -4.74 -9.56 19.80
N PHE A 221 -6.02 -9.22 19.92
CA PHE A 221 -6.60 -8.02 19.37
C PHE A 221 -6.87 -7.00 20.47
N PHE A 222 -6.48 -5.76 20.24
CA PHE A 222 -6.74 -4.63 21.12
C PHE A 222 -7.62 -3.64 20.36
N ALA A 223 -8.85 -3.46 20.84
CA ALA A 223 -9.78 -2.50 20.25
C ALA A 223 -9.29 -1.07 20.50
N LYS A 224 -9.64 -0.14 19.59
CA LYS A 224 -9.35 1.28 19.77
C LYS A 224 -9.81 1.79 21.14
N GLY A 225 -8.96 2.53 21.82
CA GLY A 225 -9.17 3.07 23.16
C GLY A 225 -9.07 2.04 24.30
N SER A 226 -8.77 0.77 24.01
CA SER A 226 -8.65 -0.30 25.00
C SER A 226 -7.22 -0.82 25.14
N THR A 227 -6.81 -1.07 26.38
CA THR A 227 -5.57 -1.80 26.70
C THR A 227 -5.82 -3.28 26.98
N GLU A 228 -7.08 -3.71 27.00
CA GLU A 228 -7.45 -5.11 27.22
C GLU A 228 -7.35 -5.89 25.91
N GLY A 229 -6.47 -6.90 25.89
CA GLY A 229 -6.24 -7.74 24.72
C GLY A 229 -7.15 -8.96 24.69
N GLU A 230 -7.98 -9.06 23.66
CA GLU A 230 -8.81 -10.23 23.37
C GLU A 230 -7.96 -11.32 22.67
N PRO A 231 -7.91 -12.55 23.20
CA PRO A 231 -7.19 -13.65 22.53
C PRO A 231 -7.82 -14.02 21.18
N TYR A 232 -7.00 -14.11 20.14
CA TYR A 232 -7.41 -14.66 18.85
C TYR A 232 -7.11 -16.16 18.77
N ASN A 233 -8.17 -16.97 18.67
CA ASN A 233 -8.09 -18.43 18.61
C ASN A 233 -8.53 -19.01 17.26
N GLY A 234 -8.75 -18.16 16.24
CA GLY A 234 -9.14 -18.58 14.89
C GLY A 234 -7.99 -19.19 14.09
N GLY A 235 -8.30 -19.67 12.89
CA GLY A 235 -7.30 -20.19 11.96
C GLY A 235 -6.38 -19.09 11.41
N ARG A 236 -5.15 -19.45 11.09
CA ARG A 236 -4.09 -18.47 10.75
C ARG A 236 -3.93 -18.27 9.24
N SER A 237 -4.95 -18.60 8.46
CA SER A 237 -4.96 -18.26 7.04
C SER A 237 -5.19 -16.77 6.84
N GLU A 238 -4.72 -16.24 5.70
CA GLU A 238 -4.92 -14.83 5.32
C GLU A 238 -6.40 -14.44 5.40
N LYS A 239 -7.29 -15.25 4.82
CA LYS A 239 -8.73 -15.00 4.80
C LYS A 239 -9.32 -14.93 6.22
N GLU A 240 -9.01 -15.88 7.10
CA GLU A 240 -9.58 -15.93 8.45
C GLU A 240 -9.11 -14.75 9.32
N LEU A 241 -7.88 -14.29 9.13
CA LEU A 241 -7.35 -13.10 9.81
C LEU A 241 -8.02 -11.82 9.28
N ILE A 242 -8.18 -11.70 7.96
CA ILE A 242 -8.91 -10.59 7.33
C ILE A 242 -10.36 -10.53 7.81
N ASP A 243 -11.06 -11.67 7.78
CA ASP A 243 -12.47 -11.77 8.20
C ASP A 243 -12.62 -11.30 9.66
N PHE A 244 -11.71 -11.75 10.55
CA PHE A 244 -11.70 -11.32 11.95
C PHE A 244 -11.48 -9.82 12.11
N ILE A 245 -10.49 -9.24 11.42
CA ILE A 245 -10.24 -7.78 11.51
C ILE A 245 -11.44 -7.01 10.96
N ASN A 246 -12.01 -7.43 9.82
CA ASN A 246 -13.21 -6.83 9.26
C ASN A 246 -14.39 -6.86 10.24
N GLU A 247 -14.61 -7.98 10.92
CA GLU A 247 -15.64 -8.11 11.95
C GLU A 247 -15.41 -7.13 13.11
N LYS A 248 -14.17 -7.03 13.60
CA LYS A 248 -13.83 -6.17 14.75
C LYS A 248 -13.83 -4.68 14.43
N THR A 249 -13.54 -4.30 13.19
CA THR A 249 -13.25 -2.90 12.82
C THR A 249 -14.25 -2.30 11.84
N GLY A 250 -15.09 -3.12 11.22
CA GLY A 250 -16.03 -2.69 10.17
C GLY A 250 -15.37 -2.45 8.81
N THR A 251 -14.07 -2.74 8.66
CA THR A 251 -13.39 -2.72 7.36
C THR A 251 -13.94 -3.80 6.44
N ARG A 252 -13.60 -3.72 5.14
CA ARG A 252 -14.13 -4.60 4.10
C ARG A 252 -13.03 -5.14 3.19
N ARG A 253 -11.87 -5.45 3.79
CA ARG A 253 -10.71 -5.95 3.06
C ARG A 253 -10.93 -7.37 2.57
N VAL A 254 -10.28 -7.72 1.47
CA VAL A 254 -10.19 -9.09 0.94
C VAL A 254 -8.73 -9.42 0.65
N PRO A 255 -8.36 -10.73 0.56
CA PRO A 255 -7.00 -11.14 0.20
C PRO A 255 -6.42 -10.36 -0.98
N GLY A 256 -5.19 -9.87 -0.84
CA GLY A 256 -4.51 -9.01 -1.83
C GLY A 256 -4.83 -7.51 -1.71
N GLY A 257 -5.38 -7.06 -0.58
CA GLY A 257 -5.55 -5.66 -0.20
C GLY A 257 -6.72 -4.92 -0.85
N GLY A 258 -7.51 -5.62 -1.66
CA GLY A 258 -8.72 -5.07 -2.27
C GLY A 258 -9.87 -4.90 -1.27
N LEU A 259 -11.01 -4.47 -1.80
CA LEU A 259 -12.25 -4.34 -1.04
C LEU A 259 -13.32 -5.31 -1.55
N ASP A 260 -14.18 -5.79 -0.66
CA ASP A 260 -15.32 -6.62 -1.02
C ASP A 260 -16.38 -5.86 -1.83
N ALA A 261 -17.41 -6.57 -2.31
CA ALA A 261 -18.46 -6.00 -3.16
C ALA A 261 -19.43 -5.03 -2.44
N THR A 262 -19.37 -4.97 -1.12
CA THR A 262 -20.24 -4.13 -0.28
C THR A 262 -19.50 -2.89 0.25
N ALA A 263 -18.18 -2.83 0.10
CA ALA A 263 -17.41 -1.68 0.54
C ALA A 263 -17.89 -0.38 -0.12
N GLY A 264 -18.16 0.63 0.70
CA GLY A 264 -18.68 1.92 0.28
C GLY A 264 -20.19 1.96 0.00
N THR A 265 -20.92 0.84 0.10
CA THR A 265 -22.38 0.87 0.00
C THR A 265 -23.02 1.22 1.35
N ILE A 266 -24.20 1.82 1.31
CA ILE A 266 -24.94 2.25 2.52
C ILE A 266 -26.36 1.72 2.41
N ASP A 267 -26.78 0.87 3.35
CA ASP A 267 -28.06 0.14 3.27
C ASP A 267 -29.27 1.06 3.10
N ALA A 268 -29.33 2.15 3.88
CA ALA A 268 -30.41 3.13 3.78
C ALA A 268 -30.49 3.77 2.39
N LEU A 269 -29.34 4.03 1.75
CA LEU A 269 -29.29 4.57 0.38
C LEU A 269 -29.56 3.48 -0.66
N ASN A 270 -29.10 2.23 -0.44
CA ASN A 270 -29.40 1.09 -1.30
C ASN A 270 -30.91 0.86 -1.39
N HIS A 271 -31.64 0.98 -0.28
CA HIS A 271 -33.11 0.89 -0.29
C HIS A 271 -33.77 1.96 -1.18
N ILE A 272 -33.21 3.18 -1.22
CA ILE A 272 -33.70 4.24 -2.10
C ILE A 272 -33.36 3.94 -3.56
N VAL A 273 -32.16 3.40 -3.82
CA VAL A 273 -31.78 2.92 -5.16
C VAL A 273 -32.70 1.79 -5.64
N MET A 274 -33.15 0.89 -4.75
CA MET A 274 -34.11 -0.16 -5.11
C MET A 274 -35.45 0.41 -5.59
N LYS A 275 -35.95 1.51 -4.99
CA LYS A 275 -37.16 2.19 -5.46
C LYS A 275 -36.96 2.79 -6.86
N TYR A 276 -35.76 3.34 -7.12
CA TYR A 276 -35.38 3.84 -8.44
C TYR A 276 -35.41 2.71 -9.48
N THR A 277 -34.76 1.57 -9.21
CA THR A 277 -34.65 0.47 -10.17
C THR A 277 -35.99 -0.26 -10.38
N ALA A 278 -36.85 -0.27 -9.36
CA ALA A 278 -38.24 -0.72 -9.47
C ALA A 278 -39.11 0.22 -10.33
N GLY A 279 -38.73 1.49 -10.48
CA GLY A 279 -39.49 2.50 -11.22
C GLY A 279 -40.76 2.95 -10.49
N THR A 280 -40.79 2.80 -9.16
CA THR A 280 -42.00 3.06 -8.34
C THR A 280 -42.19 4.53 -7.97
N GLU A 281 -41.12 5.33 -8.03
CA GLU A 281 -41.12 6.73 -7.61
C GLU A 281 -40.35 7.61 -8.62
N LYS A 282 -40.64 8.92 -8.63
CA LYS A 282 -39.94 9.84 -9.53
C LYS A 282 -38.51 10.04 -9.06
N LEU A 283 -37.58 10.12 -10.02
CA LEU A 283 -36.15 10.34 -9.74
C LEU A 283 -35.88 11.57 -8.86
N ALA A 284 -36.63 12.66 -9.04
CA ALA A 284 -36.48 13.87 -8.24
C ALA A 284 -36.83 13.66 -6.76
N ASP A 285 -37.88 12.87 -6.48
CA ASP A 285 -38.32 12.56 -5.11
C ASP A 285 -37.29 11.65 -4.43
N LEU A 286 -36.82 10.64 -5.15
CA LEU A 286 -35.77 9.72 -4.67
C LEU A 286 -34.43 10.42 -4.43
N ALA A 287 -34.06 11.39 -5.28
CA ALA A 287 -32.86 12.20 -5.09
C ALA A 287 -32.97 13.06 -3.82
N ALA A 288 -34.15 13.62 -3.54
CA ALA A 288 -34.40 14.38 -2.31
C ALA A 288 -34.38 13.47 -1.07
N GLU A 289 -34.95 12.27 -1.15
CA GLU A 289 -34.90 11.27 -0.08
C GLU A 289 -33.46 10.84 0.21
N ALA A 290 -32.67 10.55 -0.84
CA ALA A 290 -31.27 10.17 -0.71
C ALA A 290 -30.43 11.28 -0.07
N LYS A 291 -30.68 12.55 -0.44
CA LYS A 291 -30.03 13.70 0.18
C LYS A 291 -30.36 13.79 1.67
N LYS A 292 -31.63 13.64 2.04
CA LYS A 292 -32.06 13.65 3.45
C LYS A 292 -31.45 12.50 4.25
N ALA A 293 -31.37 11.30 3.67
CA ALA A 293 -30.72 10.16 4.30
C ALA A 293 -29.22 10.42 4.52
N ALA A 294 -28.54 11.03 3.55
CA ALA A 294 -27.14 11.40 3.66
C ALA A 294 -26.86 12.47 4.72
N GLU A 295 -27.78 13.43 4.93
CA GLU A 295 -27.66 14.44 6.01
C GLU A 295 -27.58 13.78 7.40
N GLY A 296 -28.23 12.63 7.60
CA GLY A 296 -28.12 11.85 8.84
C GLY A 296 -26.74 11.23 9.08
N LEU A 297 -25.88 11.21 8.07
CA LEU A 297 -24.49 10.73 8.15
C LEU A 297 -23.50 11.89 8.26
N ALA A 298 -23.94 13.14 8.43
CA ALA A 298 -23.05 14.28 8.54
C ALA A 298 -22.09 14.11 9.74
N GLY A 299 -20.79 14.07 9.46
CA GLY A 299 -19.74 13.82 10.46
C GLY A 299 -19.33 12.35 10.60
N ASP A 300 -20.05 11.43 9.96
CA ASP A 300 -19.67 10.02 9.87
C ASP A 300 -18.65 9.78 8.73
N ALA A 301 -17.73 8.84 8.90
CA ALA A 301 -16.74 8.47 7.88
C ALA A 301 -17.38 7.95 6.58
N GLN A 302 -18.61 7.44 6.65
CA GLN A 302 -19.40 6.97 5.51
C GLN A 302 -20.01 8.11 4.68
N TYR A 303 -20.03 9.35 5.17
CA TYR A 303 -20.62 10.49 4.46
C TYR A 303 -20.04 10.67 3.05
N LYS A 304 -18.73 10.44 2.89
CA LYS A 304 -18.04 10.50 1.58
C LYS A 304 -18.64 9.54 0.54
N TYR A 305 -19.19 8.41 0.98
CA TYR A 305 -19.87 7.47 0.10
C TYR A 305 -21.28 7.97 -0.24
N ALA A 306 -22.00 8.50 0.75
CA ALA A 306 -23.32 9.10 0.57
C ALA A 306 -23.30 10.26 -0.45
N GLU A 307 -22.26 11.10 -0.41
CA GLU A 307 -22.02 12.15 -1.42
C GLU A 307 -21.95 11.57 -2.84
N TYR A 308 -21.36 10.38 -2.99
CA TYR A 308 -21.31 9.72 -4.29
C TYR A 308 -22.68 9.20 -4.73
N TYR A 309 -23.51 8.65 -3.84
CA TYR A 309 -24.91 8.31 -4.16
C TYR A 309 -25.68 9.54 -4.67
N ILE A 310 -25.57 10.68 -3.97
CA ILE A 310 -26.22 11.93 -4.38
C ILE A 310 -25.73 12.35 -5.78
N LYS A 311 -24.42 12.26 -6.02
CA LYS A 311 -23.85 12.54 -7.35
C LYS A 311 -24.44 11.64 -8.43
N VAL A 312 -24.61 10.35 -8.14
CA VAL A 312 -25.22 9.40 -9.09
C VAL A 312 -26.66 9.80 -9.41
N PHE A 313 -27.49 10.07 -8.40
CA PHE A 313 -28.87 10.54 -8.58
C PHE A 313 -28.94 11.82 -9.42
N ASN A 314 -28.07 12.80 -9.14
CA ASN A 314 -28.00 14.04 -9.92
C ASN A 314 -27.60 13.77 -11.38
N LYS A 315 -26.67 12.86 -11.63
CA LYS A 315 -26.24 12.52 -13.00
C LYS A 315 -27.30 11.76 -13.78
N LEU A 316 -28.10 10.94 -13.10
CA LEU A 316 -29.24 10.27 -13.71
C LEU A 316 -30.31 11.25 -14.20
N ALA A 317 -30.49 12.38 -13.51
CA ALA A 317 -31.45 13.40 -13.93
C ALA A 317 -31.06 14.07 -15.26
N ASP A 318 -29.76 14.18 -15.54
CA ASP A 318 -29.24 14.73 -16.79
C ASP A 318 -29.12 13.67 -17.90
N ASN A 319 -28.82 12.42 -17.54
CA ASN A 319 -28.45 11.36 -18.48
C ASN A 319 -28.69 9.97 -17.88
N GLU A 320 -29.80 9.34 -18.25
CA GLU A 320 -30.19 7.99 -17.81
C GLU A 320 -29.12 6.92 -18.11
N GLY A 321 -28.35 7.08 -19.20
CA GLY A 321 -27.29 6.15 -19.58
C GLY A 321 -25.94 6.37 -18.86
N TRP A 322 -25.85 7.36 -17.98
CA TRP A 322 -24.59 7.73 -17.33
C TRP A 322 -24.05 6.62 -16.42
N VAL A 323 -24.90 5.98 -15.61
CA VAL A 323 -24.48 4.94 -14.65
C VAL A 323 -23.83 3.76 -15.36
N ALA A 324 -24.45 3.25 -16.43
CA ALA A 324 -23.91 2.14 -17.21
C ALA A 324 -22.56 2.48 -17.85
N LYS A 325 -22.43 3.68 -18.44
CA LYS A 325 -21.18 4.17 -19.04
C LYS A 325 -20.08 4.34 -17.99
N GLU A 326 -20.40 4.93 -16.85
CA GLU A 326 -19.43 5.16 -15.78
C GLU A 326 -19.00 3.84 -15.12
N SER A 327 -19.92 2.91 -14.88
CA SER A 327 -19.61 1.58 -14.36
C SER A 327 -18.64 0.85 -15.30
N ALA A 328 -18.93 0.80 -16.59
CA ALA A 328 -18.06 0.18 -17.58
C ALA A 328 -16.67 0.86 -17.65
N ARG A 329 -16.62 2.19 -17.52
CA ARG A 329 -15.37 2.95 -17.47
C ARG A 329 -14.54 2.56 -16.25
N LEU A 330 -15.15 2.51 -15.06
CA LEU A 330 -14.46 2.12 -13.83
C LEU A 330 -14.00 0.67 -13.87
N ASP A 331 -14.82 -0.26 -14.35
CA ASP A 331 -14.45 -1.67 -14.49
C ASP A 331 -13.24 -1.84 -15.42
N ASN A 332 -13.18 -1.08 -16.53
CA ASN A 332 -12.02 -1.09 -17.42
C ASN A 332 -10.75 -0.54 -16.75
N ILE A 333 -10.87 0.47 -15.88
CA ILE A 333 -9.72 1.01 -15.14
C ILE A 333 -9.26 0.02 -14.08
N LEU A 334 -10.18 -0.57 -13.32
CA LEU A 334 -9.89 -1.57 -12.29
C LEU A 334 -9.22 -2.81 -12.89
N LYS A 335 -9.70 -3.30 -14.03
CA LYS A 335 -9.11 -4.45 -14.76
C LYS A 335 -7.69 -4.18 -15.27
N LYS A 336 -7.36 -2.94 -15.65
CA LYS A 336 -6.02 -2.59 -16.12
C LYS A 336 -4.97 -2.62 -15.01
N GLY A 337 -5.38 -2.50 -13.75
CA GLY A 337 -4.47 -2.48 -12.60
C GLY A 337 -3.52 -1.27 -12.59
N GLY A 338 -2.46 -1.34 -11.81
CA GLY A 338 -1.43 -0.29 -11.72
C GLY A 338 -1.86 0.97 -10.96
N LEU A 339 -2.97 0.91 -10.22
CA LEU A 339 -3.44 2.00 -9.37
C LEU A 339 -2.72 1.99 -8.02
N ALA A 340 -2.46 3.18 -7.47
CA ALA A 340 -2.07 3.29 -6.08
C ALA A 340 -3.19 2.74 -5.16
N PRO A 341 -2.89 2.10 -4.03
CA PRO A 341 -3.88 1.46 -3.16
C PRO A 341 -5.08 2.34 -2.79
N ALA A 342 -4.84 3.58 -2.33
CA ALA A 342 -5.92 4.51 -2.01
C ALA A 342 -6.81 4.86 -3.22
N LYS A 343 -6.23 4.89 -4.43
CA LYS A 343 -7.00 5.14 -5.66
C LYS A 343 -7.79 3.91 -6.07
N LEU A 344 -7.25 2.71 -5.86
CA LEU A 344 -7.96 1.46 -6.06
C LEU A 344 -9.20 1.41 -5.17
N ASP A 345 -9.05 1.72 -3.87
CA ASP A 345 -10.16 1.77 -2.91
C ASP A 345 -11.25 2.77 -3.33
N GLU A 346 -10.86 3.98 -3.71
CA GLU A 346 -11.77 5.02 -4.19
C GLU A 346 -12.57 4.57 -5.42
N LEU A 347 -11.92 3.91 -6.39
CA LEU A 347 -12.59 3.45 -7.61
C LEU A 347 -13.44 2.20 -7.37
N GLN A 348 -12.98 1.30 -6.50
CA GLN A 348 -13.71 0.09 -6.13
C GLN A 348 -15.00 0.43 -5.37
N THR A 349 -14.94 1.31 -4.37
CA THR A 349 -16.12 1.79 -3.65
C THR A 349 -17.12 2.47 -4.59
N LYS A 350 -16.66 3.32 -5.50
CA LYS A 350 -17.52 3.93 -6.54
C LYS A 350 -18.14 2.89 -7.47
N SER A 351 -17.37 1.88 -7.90
CA SER A 351 -17.88 0.77 -8.72
C SER A 351 -18.96 -0.02 -7.97
N ASN A 352 -18.74 -0.35 -6.69
CA ASN A 352 -19.71 -1.03 -5.84
C ASN A 352 -21.03 -0.25 -5.71
N ILE A 353 -20.95 1.08 -5.48
CA ILE A 353 -22.13 1.95 -5.42
C ILE A 353 -22.86 1.97 -6.76
N LEU A 354 -22.17 2.16 -7.89
CA LEU A 354 -22.81 2.17 -9.22
C LEU A 354 -23.52 0.85 -9.53
N LYS A 355 -22.96 -0.28 -9.10
CA LYS A 355 -23.59 -1.59 -9.27
C LYS A 355 -24.95 -1.71 -8.59
N GLN A 356 -25.17 -1.00 -7.46
CA GLN A 356 -26.49 -0.94 -6.82
C GLN A 356 -27.54 -0.32 -7.75
N PHE A 357 -27.18 0.68 -8.55
CA PHE A 357 -28.07 1.32 -9.53
C PHE A 357 -28.29 0.49 -10.80
N LEU A 358 -27.47 -0.56 -11.01
CA LEU A 358 -27.58 -1.47 -12.15
C LEU A 358 -28.25 -2.80 -11.79
N GLN A 359 -28.33 -3.14 -10.51
CA GLN A 359 -29.06 -4.30 -10.01
C GLN A 359 -30.55 -4.10 -10.36
N GLN A 360 -31.03 -4.91 -11.32
CA GLN A 360 -32.28 -4.85 -12.10
C GLN A 360 -32.22 -4.34 -13.56
N VAL A 361 -31.06 -4.41 -14.23
CA VAL A 361 -31.06 -4.74 -15.68
C VAL A 361 -31.05 -6.26 -15.89
N ALA A 362 -30.46 -7.05 -14.99
CA ALA A 362 -30.33 -8.51 -15.14
C ALA A 362 -31.61 -9.30 -14.78
N GLU A 363 -32.36 -8.92 -13.74
CA GLU A 363 -33.58 -9.64 -13.32
C GLU A 363 -34.78 -9.36 -14.24
N LYS A 364 -34.87 -8.19 -14.86
CA LYS A 364 -35.92 -7.84 -15.83
C LYS A 364 -35.74 -8.47 -17.21
N VAL A 365 -34.53 -8.95 -17.54
CA VAL A 365 -34.23 -9.67 -18.79
C VAL A 365 -34.42 -11.18 -18.59
N ALA A 366 -33.95 -11.75 -17.48
CA ALA A 366 -34.15 -13.17 -17.17
C ALA A 366 -35.63 -13.55 -16.98
N GLY A 367 -36.46 -12.66 -16.43
CA GLY A 367 -37.90 -12.91 -16.26
C GLY A 367 -38.78 -12.70 -17.50
N LYS A 368 -38.21 -12.30 -18.64
CA LYS A 368 -38.94 -12.15 -19.92
C LYS A 368 -38.70 -13.28 -20.92
N ASP A 369 -37.66 -14.09 -20.71
CA ASP A 369 -37.36 -15.25 -21.55
C ASP A 369 -37.99 -16.56 -21.02
N GLU A 370 -38.74 -16.50 -19.90
CA GLU A 370 -39.47 -17.64 -19.31
C GLU A 370 -41.01 -17.46 -19.30
N LEU A 371 -41.57 -16.60 -20.16
CA LEU A 371 -43.04 -16.44 -20.33
C LEU A 371 -43.52 -16.76 -21.74
#